data_AF-A0A0F9A579-F1
#
_entry.id   AF-A0A0F9A579-F1
#
_cell.length_a   1.000
_cell.length_b   1.000
_cell.length_c   1.000
_cell.angle_alpha   90.00
_cell.angle_beta   90.00
_cell.angle_gamma   90.00
#
_symmetry.space_group_name_H-M   'P 1'
#
loop_
_entity.id
_entity.type
_entity.pdbx_description
1 polymer ?
#
loop_
_entity_poly.entity_id
_entity_poly.type
_entity_poly.pdbx_seq_one_letter_code
_entity_poly.pdbx_strand_id
1 'polypeptide(L)'
;KYLVKYPKALENLDKAYDHKLNAEWNDVTLYCCKSLENYYKNLLGNKKNFEKYTLSDLIKEIRKNKQDLLKKSDSGVMGGIDHLLLSGINIVGTIRNSRDSGHGNERDVLEWEAKMGYSYTILLLKTLLEIKK
;
A
#
# COMPACT_ATOMS: atom_id res chain seq x y z
N LYS A 1 -5.75 -15.19 -6.78
CA LYS A 1 -5.24 -16.40 -6.08
C LYS A 1 -4.11 -16.12 -5.06
N TYR A 2 -3.13 -15.23 -5.30
CA TYR A 2 -1.95 -15.10 -4.42
C TYR A 2 -2.16 -14.32 -3.11
N LEU A 3 -3.09 -13.36 -3.05
CA LEU A 3 -3.36 -12.54 -1.86
C LEU A 3 -4.30 -13.21 -0.85
N VAL A 4 -4.74 -14.45 -1.07
CA VAL A 4 -5.74 -15.16 -0.22
C VAL A 4 -5.31 -15.25 1.25
N LYS A 5 -4.00 -15.23 1.52
CA LYS A 5 -3.44 -15.18 2.90
C LYS A 5 -3.63 -13.83 3.61
N TYR A 6 -4.10 -12.80 2.92
CA TYR A 6 -4.24 -11.42 3.41
C TYR A 6 -5.68 -10.89 3.18
N PRO A 7 -6.69 -11.49 3.84
CA PRO A 7 -8.10 -11.23 3.52
C PRO A 7 -8.50 -9.76 3.64
N LYS A 8 -8.01 -9.04 4.65
CA LYS A 8 -8.29 -7.60 4.79
C LYS A 8 -7.63 -6.73 3.70
N ALA A 9 -6.47 -7.13 3.17
CA ALA A 9 -5.85 -6.39 2.08
C ALA A 9 -6.63 -6.61 0.77
N LEU A 10 -7.14 -7.83 0.56
CA LEU A 10 -8.05 -8.16 -0.54
C LEU A 10 -9.37 -7.41 -0.44
N GLU A 11 -10.03 -7.43 0.72
CA GLU A 11 -11.30 -6.72 0.93
C GLU A 11 -11.19 -5.23 0.59
N ASN A 12 -10.08 -4.59 0.96
CA ASN A 12 -9.84 -3.20 0.60
C ASN A 12 -9.55 -3.02 -0.91
N LEU A 13 -8.90 -3.98 -1.58
CA LEU A 13 -8.72 -3.93 -3.03
C LEU A 13 -10.05 -4.12 -3.78
N ASP A 14 -10.93 -4.99 -3.28
CA ASP A 14 -12.26 -5.21 -3.84
C ASP A 14 -13.11 -3.93 -3.69
N LYS A 15 -13.08 -3.30 -2.52
CA LYS A 15 -13.70 -1.97 -2.32
C LYS A 15 -13.13 -0.92 -3.28
N ALA A 16 -11.81 -0.85 -3.43
CA ALA A 16 -11.18 0.08 -4.38
C ALA A 16 -11.61 -0.19 -5.83
N TYR A 17 -11.87 -1.45 -6.19
CA TYR A 17 -12.39 -1.83 -7.49
C TYR A 17 -13.84 -1.37 -7.68
N ASP A 18 -14.70 -1.58 -6.68
CA ASP A 18 -16.10 -1.16 -6.73
C ASP A 18 -16.22 0.36 -6.87
N HIS A 19 -15.46 1.13 -6.07
CA HIS A 19 -15.40 2.59 -6.18
C HIS A 19 -14.87 3.05 -7.55
N LYS A 20 -13.93 2.31 -8.14
CA LYS A 20 -13.43 2.60 -9.50
C LYS A 20 -14.51 2.38 -10.56
N LEU A 21 -15.39 1.40 -10.40
CA LEU A 21 -16.54 1.19 -11.30
C LEU A 21 -17.57 2.31 -11.18
N ASN A 22 -17.73 2.88 -9.98
CA ASN A 22 -18.66 3.96 -9.69
C ASN A 22 -18.08 5.37 -9.92
N ALA A 23 -16.85 5.48 -10.43
CA ALA A 23 -16.12 6.75 -10.59
C ALA A 23 -15.89 7.55 -9.28
N GLU A 24 -15.83 6.87 -8.14
CA GLU A 24 -15.57 7.44 -6.81
C GLU A 24 -14.05 7.50 -6.56
N TRP A 25 -13.35 8.34 -7.31
CA TRP A 25 -11.86 8.33 -7.41
C TRP A 25 -11.12 8.58 -6.09
N ASN A 26 -11.70 9.39 -5.21
CA ASN A 26 -11.17 9.63 -3.87
C ASN A 26 -11.13 8.32 -3.06
N ASP A 27 -12.20 7.55 -3.10
CA ASP A 27 -12.31 6.29 -2.37
C ASP A 27 -11.42 5.21 -2.96
N VAL A 28 -11.19 5.19 -4.27
CA VAL A 28 -10.19 4.30 -4.90
C VAL A 28 -8.84 4.45 -4.21
N THR A 29 -8.34 5.68 -4.04
CA THR A 29 -7.03 5.92 -3.42
C THR A 29 -7.03 5.60 -1.93
N LEU A 30 -8.11 5.94 -1.21
CA LEU A 30 -8.28 5.61 0.20
C LEU A 30 -8.17 4.11 0.44
N TYR A 31 -8.89 3.31 -0.34
CA TYR A 31 -8.93 1.87 -0.18
C TYR A 31 -7.65 1.18 -0.69
N CYS A 32 -6.96 1.75 -1.69
CA CYS A 32 -5.60 1.34 -2.02
C CYS A 32 -4.64 1.54 -0.84
N CYS A 33 -4.70 2.69 -0.17
CA CYS A 33 -3.87 2.98 1.00
C CYS A 33 -4.16 2.00 2.15
N LYS A 34 -5.45 1.78 2.47
CA LYS A 34 -5.88 0.80 3.49
C LYS A 34 -5.42 -0.62 3.16
N SER A 35 -5.39 -0.99 1.88
CA SER A 35 -4.88 -2.31 1.45
C SER A 35 -3.38 -2.46 1.76
N LEU A 36 -2.56 -1.46 1.40
CA LEU A 36 -1.13 -1.45 1.71
C LEU A 36 -0.85 -1.44 3.21
N GLU A 37 -1.56 -0.61 3.98
CA GLU A 37 -1.44 -0.57 5.44
C GLU A 37 -1.75 -1.94 6.06
N ASN A 38 -2.84 -2.59 5.64
CA ASN A 38 -3.18 -3.92 6.14
C ASN A 38 -2.13 -4.96 5.75
N TYR A 39 -1.61 -4.91 4.52
CA TYR A 39 -0.56 -5.82 4.09
C TYR A 39 0.72 -5.63 4.93
N TYR A 40 1.17 -4.40 5.15
CA TYR A 40 2.36 -4.11 5.96
C TYR A 40 2.20 -4.48 7.43
N LYS A 41 1.02 -4.23 8.03
CA LYS A 41 0.72 -4.69 9.39
C LYS A 41 0.76 -6.22 9.51
N ASN A 42 0.35 -6.94 8.47
CA ASN A 42 0.51 -8.40 8.42
C ASN A 42 1.98 -8.80 8.25
N LEU A 43 2.73 -8.09 7.41
CA LEU A 43 4.14 -8.38 7.16
C LEU A 43 4.96 -8.29 8.45
N LEU A 44 4.69 -7.27 9.27
CA LEU A 44 5.34 -7.04 10.57
C LEU A 44 4.90 -8.01 11.69
N GLY A 45 3.95 -8.93 11.43
CA GLY A 45 3.58 -10.00 12.36
C GLY A 45 2.77 -9.60 13.60
N ASN A 46 2.63 -8.30 13.93
CA ASN A 46 1.94 -7.87 15.16
C ASN A 46 0.96 -6.70 14.95
N LYS A 47 -0.18 -6.99 14.30
CA LYS A 47 -1.17 -5.97 13.87
C LYS A 47 -1.61 -4.98 14.94
N LYS A 48 -1.74 -5.42 16.21
CA LYS A 48 -2.20 -4.55 17.32
C LYS A 48 -1.17 -3.46 17.64
N ASN A 49 0.12 -3.76 17.57
CA ASN A 49 1.18 -2.78 17.83
C ASN A 49 1.22 -1.66 16.80
N PHE A 50 0.74 -1.95 15.58
CA PHE A 50 0.82 -1.04 14.44
C PHE A 50 -0.54 -0.50 14.01
N GLU A 51 -1.57 -0.61 14.85
CA GLU A 51 -2.93 -0.23 14.47
C GLU A 51 -3.04 1.24 14.06
N LYS A 52 -2.40 2.12 14.84
CA LYS A 52 -2.39 3.59 14.64
C LYS A 52 -1.32 4.07 13.66
N TYR A 53 -0.49 3.18 13.12
CA TYR A 53 0.63 3.56 12.28
C TYR A 53 0.14 3.97 10.90
N THR A 54 0.65 5.10 10.41
CA THR A 54 0.43 5.53 9.03
C THR A 54 1.21 4.65 8.07
N LEU A 55 0.90 4.72 6.77
CA LEU A 55 1.68 4.04 5.73
C LEU A 55 3.19 4.34 5.83
N SER A 56 3.54 5.60 6.13
CA SER A 56 4.92 6.04 6.31
C SER A 56 5.60 5.41 7.53
N ASP A 57 4.88 5.31 8.66
CA ASP A 57 5.41 4.69 9.88
C ASP A 57 5.61 3.18 9.69
N LEU A 58 4.66 2.51 9.03
CA LEU A 58 4.77 1.09 8.71
C LEU A 58 5.99 0.79 7.85
N ILE A 59 6.27 1.63 6.84
CA ILE A 59 7.45 1.45 5.99
C ILE A 59 8.74 1.67 6.77
N LYS A 60 8.80 2.66 7.67
CA LYS A 60 9.97 2.84 8.55
C LYS A 60 10.26 1.57 9.36
N GLU A 61 9.23 0.95 9.92
CA GLU A 61 9.39 -0.30 10.67
C GLU A 61 9.79 -1.49 9.79
N ILE A 62 9.24 -1.61 8.58
CA ILE A 62 9.66 -2.65 7.62
C ILE A 62 11.13 -2.47 7.25
N ARG A 63 11.59 -1.24 7.02
CA ARG A 63 12.98 -0.95 6.63
C ARG A 63 13.98 -1.33 7.73
N LYS A 64 13.63 -1.10 8.99
CA LYS A 64 14.46 -1.51 10.15
C LYS A 64 14.64 -3.02 10.23
N ASN A 65 13.62 -3.79 9.85
CA ASN A 65 13.58 -5.25 9.98
C ASN A 65 13.68 -5.98 8.63
N LYS A 66 14.11 -5.29 7.56
CA LYS A 66 13.96 -5.77 6.17
C LYS A 66 14.59 -7.13 5.90
N GLN A 67 15.71 -7.45 6.56
CA GLN A 67 16.44 -8.71 6.37
C GLN A 67 15.72 -9.91 6.98
N ASP A 68 14.91 -9.68 8.02
CA ASP A 68 14.16 -10.73 8.71
C ASP A 68 12.76 -10.91 8.09
N LEU A 69 12.17 -9.82 7.58
CA LEU A 69 10.81 -9.83 7.01
C LEU A 69 10.76 -10.33 5.56
N LEU A 70 11.85 -10.16 4.82
CA LEU A 70 11.95 -10.48 3.40
C LEU A 70 13.10 -11.45 3.20
N LYS A 71 13.04 -12.29 2.17
CA LYS A 71 14.08 -13.29 1.92
C LYS A 71 15.47 -12.63 1.93
N LYS A 72 16.46 -13.37 2.44
CA LYS A 72 17.88 -13.05 2.29
C LYS A 72 18.23 -13.11 0.80
N SER A 73 18.00 -12.02 0.10
CA SER A 73 18.41 -11.81 -1.28
C SER A 73 19.65 -10.93 -1.31
N ASP A 74 20.44 -11.04 -2.39
CA ASP A 74 21.66 -10.26 -2.58
C ASP A 74 21.43 -8.76 -2.36
N SER A 75 22.48 -8.04 -1.99
CA SER A 75 22.42 -6.60 -1.66
C SER A 75 21.71 -5.76 -2.73
N GLY A 76 21.85 -6.11 -4.02
CA GLY A 76 21.16 -5.47 -5.14
C GLY A 76 19.64 -5.65 -5.15
N VAL A 77 19.14 -6.82 -4.75
CA VAL A 77 17.69 -7.11 -4.67
C VAL A 77 17.07 -6.35 -3.49
N MET A 78 17.78 -6.26 -2.36
CA MET A 78 17.31 -5.52 -1.19
C MET A 78 17.22 -4.00 -1.42
N GLY A 79 18.09 -3.44 -2.27
CA GLY A 79 17.98 -2.05 -2.72
C GLY A 79 16.70 -1.82 -3.54
N GLY A 80 16.43 -2.70 -4.52
CA GLY A 80 15.21 -2.62 -5.33
C GLY A 80 13.92 -2.74 -4.52
N ILE A 81 13.91 -3.63 -3.52
CA ILE A 81 12.81 -3.78 -2.56
C ILE A 81 12.54 -2.48 -1.79
N ASP A 82 13.58 -1.79 -1.33
CA ASP A 82 13.44 -0.51 -0.60
C ASP A 82 12.76 0.54 -1.49
N HIS A 83 13.18 0.64 -2.75
CA HIS A 83 12.57 1.54 -3.73
C HIS A 83 11.10 1.17 -4.03
N LEU A 84 10.77 -0.11 -4.11
CA LEU A 84 9.39 -0.59 -4.30
C LEU A 84 8.48 -0.23 -3.11
N LEU A 85 8.98 -0.36 -1.88
CA LEU A 85 8.23 0.03 -0.68
C LEU A 85 8.00 1.55 -0.64
N LEU A 86 9.05 2.34 -0.90
CA LEU A 86 8.98 3.80 -0.89
C LEU A 86 8.05 4.35 -1.99
N SER A 87 8.02 3.72 -3.17
CA SER A 87 7.11 4.12 -4.24
C SER A 87 5.63 3.91 -3.88
N GLY A 88 5.31 2.99 -2.96
CA GLY A 88 3.98 2.89 -2.35
C GLY A 88 3.56 4.15 -1.60
N ILE A 89 4.47 4.79 -0.87
CA ILE A 89 4.21 6.11 -0.24
C ILE A 89 4.09 7.17 -1.32
N ASN A 90 5.05 7.21 -2.24
CA ASN A 90 5.14 8.31 -3.20
C ASN A 90 3.95 8.36 -4.15
N ILE A 91 3.37 7.21 -4.50
CA ILE A 91 2.21 7.13 -5.37
C ILE A 91 0.93 7.20 -4.54
N VAL A 92 0.66 6.20 -3.69
CA VAL A 92 -0.64 6.10 -3.01
C VAL A 92 -0.72 7.02 -1.79
N GLY A 93 0.37 7.11 -1.03
CA GLY A 93 0.45 7.97 0.15
C GLY A 93 0.38 9.46 -0.21
N THR A 94 1.07 9.90 -1.26
CA THR A 94 1.04 11.31 -1.71
C THR A 94 -0.34 11.71 -2.21
N ILE A 95 -0.98 10.88 -3.05
CA ILE A 95 -2.34 11.19 -3.55
C ILE A 95 -3.31 11.28 -2.37
N ARG A 96 -3.26 10.34 -1.42
CA ARG A 96 -4.08 10.40 -0.19
C ARG A 96 -3.78 11.64 0.64
N ASN A 97 -2.52 11.92 0.92
CA ASN A 97 -2.13 13.04 1.76
C ASN A 97 -2.51 14.38 1.13
N SER A 98 -2.37 14.52 -0.19
CA SER A 98 -2.80 15.74 -0.89
C SER A 98 -4.30 15.99 -0.75
N ARG A 99 -5.11 14.95 -0.56
CA ARG A 99 -6.53 15.06 -0.27
C ARG A 99 -6.78 15.39 1.20
N ASP A 100 -6.09 14.72 2.13
CA ASP A 100 -6.26 14.90 3.58
C ASP A 100 -5.67 16.24 4.09
N SER A 101 -4.70 16.86 3.39
CA SER A 101 -4.04 18.11 3.79
C SER A 101 -4.71 19.38 3.28
N GLY A 102 -5.71 19.27 2.40
CA GLY A 102 -6.53 20.41 2.03
C GLY A 102 -7.38 20.81 3.23
N HIS A 103 -7.17 21.99 3.80
CA HIS A 103 -8.13 22.63 4.70
C HIS A 103 -9.48 22.75 3.95
N GLY A 104 -10.31 21.71 3.98
CA GLY A 104 -11.59 21.64 3.27
C GLY A 104 -11.89 20.39 2.43
N ASN A 105 -11.03 19.35 2.34
CA ASN A 105 -11.23 18.21 1.41
C ASN A 105 -11.39 18.60 -0.08
N GLU A 106 -10.96 19.80 -0.50
CA GLU A 106 -11.34 20.39 -1.80
C GLU A 106 -10.60 19.82 -3.02
N ARG A 107 -9.58 18.97 -2.83
CA ARG A 107 -8.91 18.32 -3.97
C ARG A 107 -9.51 16.95 -4.22
N ASP A 108 -10.32 16.87 -5.27
CA ASP A 108 -10.69 15.60 -5.87
C ASP A 108 -9.48 14.94 -6.55
N VAL A 109 -9.32 13.65 -6.29
CA VAL A 109 -8.35 12.80 -6.98
C VAL A 109 -8.77 12.66 -8.43
N LEU A 110 -7.87 12.96 -9.36
CA LEU A 110 -8.14 12.81 -10.78
C LEU A 110 -8.28 11.32 -11.13
N GLU A 111 -9.13 11.01 -12.11
CA GLU A 111 -9.36 9.64 -12.58
C GLU A 111 -8.05 8.88 -12.89
N TRP A 112 -7.11 9.54 -13.58
CA TRP A 112 -5.84 8.92 -13.95
C TRP A 112 -4.96 8.64 -12.73
N GLU A 113 -4.99 9.51 -11.70
CA GLU A 113 -4.26 9.33 -10.44
C GLU A 113 -4.81 8.12 -9.69
N ALA A 114 -6.14 8.01 -9.59
CA ALA A 114 -6.82 6.87 -8.97
C ALA A 114 -6.54 5.55 -9.72
N LYS A 115 -6.64 5.55 -11.05
CA LYS A 115 -6.36 4.36 -11.88
C LYS A 115 -4.91 3.92 -11.78
N MET A 116 -3.96 4.86 -11.75
CA MET A 116 -2.55 4.60 -11.53
C MET A 116 -2.33 4.02 -10.13
N GLY A 117 -2.87 4.65 -9.08
CA GLY A 117 -2.76 4.18 -7.71
C GLY A 117 -3.31 2.76 -7.53
N TYR A 118 -4.45 2.46 -8.13
CA TYR A 118 -5.05 1.12 -8.11
C TYR A 118 -4.15 0.07 -8.79
N SER A 119 -3.73 0.34 -10.02
CA SER A 119 -2.89 -0.59 -10.80
C SER A 119 -1.54 -0.82 -10.13
N TYR A 120 -0.94 0.25 -9.61
CA TYR A 120 0.31 0.20 -8.85
C TYR A 120 0.15 -0.62 -7.55
N THR A 121 -0.94 -0.42 -6.80
CA THR A 121 -1.19 -1.17 -5.57
C THR A 121 -1.24 -2.68 -5.83
N ILE A 122 -1.92 -3.11 -6.89
CA ILE A 122 -1.97 -4.52 -7.30
C ILE A 122 -0.58 -5.03 -7.64
N LEU A 123 0.19 -4.28 -8.45
CA LEU A 123 1.54 -4.66 -8.84
C LEU A 123 2.44 -4.82 -7.61
N LEU A 124 2.48 -3.81 -6.74
CA LEU A 124 3.29 -3.80 -5.53
C LEU A 124 2.98 -5.00 -4.63
N LEU A 125 1.69 -5.25 -4.36
CA LEU A 125 1.28 -6.38 -3.51
C LEU A 125 1.66 -7.73 -4.13
N LYS A 126 1.50 -7.91 -5.45
CA LYS A 126 1.94 -9.13 -6.14
C LYS A 126 3.46 -9.31 -6.05
N THR A 127 4.22 -8.25 -6.29
CA THR A 127 5.68 -8.27 -6.25
C THR A 127 6.19 -8.61 -4.85
N LEU A 128 5.67 -7.96 -3.80
CA LEU A 128 6.06 -8.23 -2.42
C LEU A 128 5.69 -9.64 -1.95
N LEU A 129 4.57 -10.19 -2.43
CA LEU A 129 4.21 -11.58 -2.18
C LEU A 129 5.22 -12.55 -2.79
N GLU A 130 5.68 -12.27 -4.01
CA GLU A 130 6.64 -13.13 -4.70
C GLU A 130 8.01 -13.09 -4.02
N ILE A 131 8.46 -11.90 -3.59
CA ILE A 131 9.70 -11.72 -2.82
C ILE A 131 9.64 -12.47 -1.47
N LYS A 132 8.46 -12.52 -0.84
CA LYS A 132 8.28 -13.15 0.46
C LYS A 132 8.24 -14.69 0.40
N LYS A 133 7.70 -15.27 -0.68
CA LYS A 133 7.71 -16.73 -0.89
C LYS A 133 9.15 -17.22 -0.97
#